data_AF-A0A453R0F7-F1
#
_entry.id   AF-A0A453R0F7-F1
#
_cell.length_a   1.000
_cell.length_b   1.000
_cell.length_c   1.000
_cell.angle_alpha   90.00
_cell.angle_beta   90.00
_cell.angle_gamma   90.00
#
_symmetry.space_group_name_H-M   'P 1'
#
loop_
_entity.id
_entity.type
_entity.pdbx_description
1 polymer ?
#
loop_
_entity_poly.entity_id
_entity_poly.type
_entity_poly.pdbx_seq_one_letter_code
_entity_poly.pdbx_strand_id
1 'polypeptide(L)'
;CIVLTFIFYLYVSSMTAIIYRKVRCSYLSLGQSLMPGGHVNNFLISVFCRKLFDDCHPSVSKKHYFFSYIGENILKYHNKDQFKLIQNTFKGASLAKKIDACELLFFPICHCKHWFLFVVDLQNCQFVFMDSLFLKKSRYQVVVSEMLVGNFKHLWKEIVDSEYSFDNFRIVYPAMPRQGNG
;
A
#
# COMPACT_ATOMS: atom_id res chain seq x y z
N CYS A 1 -3.59 -42.48 4.49
CA CYS A 1 -4.17 -41.49 3.56
C CYS A 1 -4.12 -40.06 4.09
N ILE A 2 -4.73 -39.74 5.24
CA ILE A 2 -4.86 -38.35 5.74
C ILE A 2 -3.50 -37.62 5.90
N VAL A 3 -2.48 -38.29 6.44
CA VAL A 3 -1.14 -37.70 6.64
C VAL A 3 -0.46 -37.35 5.30
N LEU A 4 -0.60 -38.22 4.29
CA LEU A 4 -0.05 -37.97 2.95
C LEU A 4 -0.78 -36.80 2.27
N THR A 5 -2.10 -36.73 2.39
CA THR A 5 -2.89 -35.59 1.88
C THR A 5 -2.50 -34.29 2.57
N PHE A 6 -2.26 -34.31 3.88
CA PHE A 6 -1.84 -33.13 4.63
C PHE A 6 -0.42 -32.67 4.27
N ILE A 7 0.53 -33.60 4.14
CA ILE A 7 1.89 -33.28 3.68
C ILE A 7 1.88 -32.74 2.26
N PHE A 8 1.10 -33.34 1.36
CA PHE A 8 0.95 -32.87 -0.02
C PHE A 8 0.31 -31.47 -0.06
N TYR A 9 -0.71 -31.21 0.75
CA TYR A 9 -1.33 -29.89 0.88
C TYR A 9 -0.33 -28.85 1.38
N LEU A 10 0.44 -29.12 2.43
CA LEU A 10 1.46 -28.22 2.95
C LEU A 10 2.54 -27.92 1.91
N TYR A 11 2.98 -28.96 1.19
CA TYR A 11 3.97 -28.82 0.13
C TYR A 11 3.46 -27.89 -0.98
N VAL A 12 2.30 -28.19 -1.58
CA VAL A 12 1.71 -27.39 -2.67
C VAL A 12 1.37 -25.97 -2.20
N SER A 13 0.86 -25.81 -0.98
CA SER A 13 0.50 -24.50 -0.40
C SER A 13 1.69 -23.54 -0.33
N SER A 14 2.89 -24.07 -0.08
CA SER A 14 4.13 -23.29 -0.01
C SER A 14 4.74 -22.97 -1.37
N MET A 15 4.33 -23.68 -2.43
CA MET A 15 4.82 -23.44 -3.79
C MET A 15 4.38 -22.08 -4.31
N THR A 16 5.22 -21.49 -5.15
CA THR A 16 4.89 -20.20 -5.77
C THR A 16 3.86 -20.41 -6.87
N ALA A 17 2.72 -19.70 -6.77
CA ALA A 17 1.67 -19.70 -7.80
C ALA A 17 1.90 -18.60 -8.84
N ILE A 18 2.33 -17.41 -8.39
CA ILE A 18 2.58 -16.27 -9.26
C ILE A 18 4.00 -15.75 -9.00
N ILE A 19 4.77 -15.61 -10.08
CA ILE A 19 6.04 -14.87 -10.10
C ILE A 19 5.88 -13.73 -11.08
N TYR A 20 5.94 -12.50 -10.59
CA TYR A 20 5.98 -11.31 -11.43
C TYR A 20 7.20 -10.47 -11.08
N ARG A 21 8.19 -10.51 -11.99
CA ARG A 21 9.58 -10.09 -11.74
C ARG A 21 10.14 -10.75 -10.48
N LYS A 22 10.42 -9.96 -9.43
CA LYS A 22 10.98 -10.42 -8.15
C LYS A 22 9.93 -10.63 -7.06
N VAL A 23 8.65 -10.35 -7.35
CA VAL A 23 7.55 -10.52 -6.40
C VAL A 23 6.92 -11.89 -6.59
N ARG A 24 6.69 -12.60 -5.47
CA ARG A 24 6.14 -13.95 -5.46
C ARG A 24 4.87 -14.00 -4.62
N CYS A 25 3.90 -14.78 -5.06
CA CYS A 25 2.69 -15.11 -4.31
C CYS A 25 2.52 -16.63 -4.34
N SER A 26 2.36 -17.27 -3.17
CA SER A 26 2.18 -18.72 -3.06
C SER A 26 0.75 -19.15 -3.40
N TYR A 27 0.55 -20.44 -3.68
CA TYR A 27 -0.79 -21.00 -3.86
C TYR A 27 -1.69 -20.76 -2.64
N LEU A 28 -1.13 -20.86 -1.42
CA LEU A 28 -1.86 -20.55 -0.21
C LEU A 28 -2.33 -19.09 -0.17
N SER A 29 -1.41 -18.15 -0.40
CA SER A 29 -1.73 -16.72 -0.36
C SER A 29 -2.72 -16.34 -1.46
N LEU A 30 -2.58 -16.91 -2.66
CA LEU A 30 -3.50 -16.70 -3.76
C LEU A 30 -4.89 -17.27 -3.45
N GLY A 31 -4.96 -18.52 -3.01
CA GLY A 31 -6.21 -19.21 -2.68
C GLY A 31 -6.98 -18.53 -1.55
N GLN A 32 -6.30 -18.19 -0.44
CA GLN A 32 -6.91 -17.48 0.68
C GLN A 32 -7.39 -16.07 0.30
N SER A 33 -6.71 -15.40 -0.64
CA SER A 33 -7.09 -14.06 -1.07
C SER A 33 -8.33 -14.03 -1.97
N LEU A 34 -8.53 -15.08 -2.78
CA LEU A 34 -9.55 -15.09 -3.83
C LEU A 34 -10.75 -15.99 -3.51
N MET A 35 -10.67 -16.81 -2.46
CA MET A 35 -11.82 -17.62 -2.04
C MET A 35 -12.98 -16.75 -1.53
N PRO A 36 -14.23 -17.19 -1.66
CA PRO A 36 -15.38 -16.50 -1.07
C PRO A 36 -15.20 -16.29 0.44
N GLY A 37 -15.35 -15.04 0.91
CA GLY A 37 -15.10 -14.66 2.31
C GLY A 37 -13.62 -14.62 2.70
N GLY A 38 -12.71 -14.84 1.76
CA GLY A 38 -11.27 -14.71 1.97
C GLY A 38 -10.83 -13.26 2.11
N HIS A 39 -9.77 -13.02 2.89
CA HIS A 39 -9.14 -11.71 3.00
C HIS A 39 -7.91 -11.65 2.11
N VAL A 40 -7.83 -10.61 1.28
CA VAL A 40 -6.72 -10.41 0.35
C VAL A 40 -5.40 -10.25 1.11
N ASN A 41 -4.39 -11.02 0.70
CA ASN A 41 -3.07 -11.01 1.30
C ASN A 41 -2.17 -9.92 0.68
N ASN A 42 -1.27 -9.36 1.51
CA ASN A 42 -0.21 -8.44 1.11
C ASN A 42 0.61 -8.91 -0.10
N PHE A 43 0.89 -10.21 -0.22
CA PHE A 43 1.65 -10.74 -1.36
C PHE A 43 0.91 -10.53 -2.69
N LEU A 44 -0.40 -10.78 -2.72
CA LEU A 44 -1.20 -10.59 -3.92
C LEU A 44 -1.29 -9.11 -4.31
N ILE A 45 -1.55 -8.22 -3.33
CA ILE A 45 -1.55 -6.77 -3.58
C ILE A 45 -0.18 -6.31 -4.10
N SER A 46 0.92 -6.81 -3.53
CA SER A 46 2.27 -6.45 -3.98
C SER A 46 2.55 -6.89 -5.42
N VAL A 47 2.02 -8.03 -5.86
CA VAL A 47 2.07 -8.45 -7.27
C VAL A 47 1.33 -7.46 -8.15
N PHE A 48 0.11 -7.06 -7.79
CA PHE A 48 -0.66 -6.04 -8.51
C PHE A 48 0.06 -4.70 -8.57
N CYS A 49 0.61 -4.22 -7.45
CA CYS A 49 1.39 -2.98 -7.42
C CYS A 49 2.60 -3.04 -8.36
N ARG A 50 3.30 -4.18 -8.43
CA ARG A 50 4.41 -4.35 -9.37
C ARG A 50 3.94 -4.31 -10.82
N LYS A 51 2.81 -4.95 -11.13
CA LYS A 51 2.23 -4.93 -12.48
C LYS A 51 1.83 -3.51 -12.88
N LEU A 52 1.11 -2.80 -12.02
CA LEU A 52 0.72 -1.40 -12.24
C LEU A 52 1.93 -0.47 -12.37
N PHE A 53 2.98 -0.68 -11.58
CA PHE A 53 4.23 0.06 -11.71
C PHE A 53 4.86 -0.16 -13.10
N ASP A 54 4.83 -1.36 -13.65
CA ASP A 54 5.40 -1.62 -14.98
C ASP A 54 4.53 -1.04 -16.10
N ASP A 55 3.21 -1.26 -16.02
CA ASP A 55 2.25 -0.82 -17.05
C ASP A 55 2.14 0.71 -17.11
N CYS A 56 2.22 1.35 -15.94
CA CYS A 56 2.10 2.79 -15.77
C CYS A 56 3.42 3.36 -15.21
N HIS A 57 4.55 3.06 -15.85
CA HIS A 57 5.87 3.40 -15.32
C HIS A 57 6.00 4.88 -14.91
N PRO A 58 6.52 5.20 -13.70
CA PRO A 58 6.54 6.58 -13.17
C PRO A 58 7.29 7.58 -14.05
N SER A 59 8.28 7.13 -14.83
CA SER A 59 9.02 8.01 -15.75
C SER A 59 8.15 8.58 -16.87
N VAL A 60 7.05 7.90 -17.21
CA VAL A 60 6.10 8.29 -18.27
C VAL A 60 4.82 8.82 -17.65
N SER A 61 4.23 8.05 -16.73
CA SER A 61 2.91 8.35 -16.15
C SER A 61 2.96 9.38 -15.02
N LYS A 62 4.13 9.58 -14.39
CA LYS A 62 4.32 10.30 -13.13
C LYS A 62 3.49 9.73 -11.95
N LYS A 63 3.03 8.49 -12.08
CA LYS A 63 2.29 7.75 -11.05
C LYS A 63 3.20 6.69 -10.45
N HIS A 64 3.34 6.66 -9.13
CA HIS A 64 4.15 5.66 -8.44
C HIS A 64 3.29 4.74 -7.55
N TYR A 65 3.39 3.43 -7.77
CA TYR A 65 2.69 2.41 -6.99
C TYR A 65 3.65 1.75 -6.00
N PHE A 66 3.43 1.99 -4.70
CA PHE A 66 4.21 1.36 -3.63
C PHE A 66 3.66 -0.01 -3.25
N PHE A 67 4.54 -0.85 -2.70
CA PHE A 67 4.12 -2.12 -2.11
C PHE A 67 3.35 -1.90 -0.80
N SER A 68 2.43 -2.82 -0.51
CA SER A 68 1.45 -2.63 0.56
C SER A 68 2.05 -2.49 1.95
N TYR A 69 3.17 -3.17 2.21
CA TYR A 69 3.83 -3.09 3.51
C TYR A 69 4.34 -1.68 3.83
N ILE A 70 4.61 -0.84 2.83
CA ILE A 70 5.17 0.50 3.05
C ILE A 70 4.15 1.41 3.73
N GLY A 71 2.91 1.42 3.24
CA GLY A 71 1.90 2.29 3.83
C GLY A 71 1.54 1.90 5.26
N GLU A 72 1.56 0.61 5.60
CA GLU A 72 1.41 0.17 7.01
C GLU A 72 2.59 0.61 7.89
N ASN A 73 3.83 0.57 7.37
CA ASN A 73 5.01 1.06 8.11
C ASN A 73 4.97 2.57 8.33
N ILE A 74 4.45 3.35 7.38
CA ILE A 74 4.21 4.80 7.55
C ILE A 74 3.12 5.03 8.60
N LEU A 75 2.00 4.32 8.52
CA LEU A 75 0.90 4.46 9.48
C LEU A 75 1.36 4.18 10.92
N LYS A 76 2.13 3.11 11.11
CA LYS A 76 2.64 2.67 12.42
C LYS A 76 4.03 3.21 12.71
N TYR A 77 4.46 4.30 12.09
CA TYR A 77 5.83 4.81 12.26
C TYR A 77 6.08 5.24 13.71
N HIS A 78 7.07 4.62 14.36
CA HIS A 78 7.49 4.95 15.73
C HIS A 78 8.97 4.62 16.05
N ASN A 79 9.71 3.98 15.14
CA ASN A 79 11.08 3.53 15.43
C ASN A 79 12.06 3.69 14.25
N LYS A 80 13.36 3.53 14.55
CA LYS A 80 14.47 3.72 13.60
C LYS A 80 14.52 2.65 12.51
N ASP A 81 14.09 1.42 12.78
CA ASP A 81 14.10 0.35 11.78
C ASP A 81 13.06 0.62 10.68
N GLN A 82 11.87 1.07 11.07
CA GLN A 82 10.85 1.54 10.14
C GLN A 82 11.35 2.74 9.34
N PHE A 83 12.02 3.71 9.99
CA PHE A 83 12.63 4.85 9.30
C PHE A 83 13.57 4.38 8.18
N LYS A 84 14.52 3.48 8.49
CA LYS A 84 15.49 2.97 7.53
C LYS A 84 14.82 2.20 6.38
N LEU A 85 13.81 1.39 6.68
CA LEU A 85 13.04 0.65 5.68
C LEU A 85 12.27 1.58 4.73
N ILE A 86 11.60 2.60 5.28
CA ILE A 86 10.86 3.61 4.50
C ILE A 86 11.84 4.43 3.66
N GLN A 87 12.93 4.91 4.26
CA GLN A 87 13.97 5.69 3.58
C GLN A 87 14.58 4.93 2.40
N ASN A 88 14.97 3.67 2.60
CA ASN A 88 15.51 2.83 1.52
C ASN A 88 14.49 2.62 0.41
N THR A 89 13.20 2.50 0.75
CA THR A 89 12.15 2.32 -0.24
C THR A 89 11.92 3.58 -1.07
N PHE A 90 11.87 4.75 -0.43
CA PHE A 90 11.74 6.03 -1.12
C PHE A 90 12.96 6.30 -2.01
N LYS A 91 14.18 6.04 -1.53
CA LYS A 91 15.40 6.14 -2.33
C LYS A 91 15.38 5.19 -3.54
N GLY A 92 14.94 3.95 -3.35
CA GLY A 92 14.81 2.97 -4.43
C GLY A 92 13.76 3.37 -5.47
N ALA A 93 12.61 3.91 -5.03
CA ALA A 93 11.57 4.43 -5.89
C ALA A 93 12.03 5.66 -6.70
N SER A 94 12.83 6.53 -6.08
CA SER A 94 13.45 7.69 -6.74
C SER A 94 14.36 7.35 -7.93
N LEU A 95 14.82 6.09 -8.04
CA LEU A 95 15.60 5.64 -9.21
C LEU A 95 14.78 5.61 -10.50
N ALA A 96 13.48 5.34 -10.41
CA ALA A 96 12.60 5.34 -11.59
C ALA A 96 12.15 6.76 -11.97
N LYS A 97 11.84 7.57 -10.95
CA LYS A 97 11.47 9.00 -11.03
C LYS A 97 11.59 9.55 -9.62
N LYS A 98 12.21 10.73 -9.43
CA LYS A 98 12.23 11.37 -8.11
C LYS A 98 10.81 11.49 -7.56
N ILE A 99 10.63 11.20 -6.27
CA ILE A 99 9.30 11.12 -5.63
C ILE A 99 8.56 12.46 -5.70
N ASP A 100 9.26 13.57 -5.47
CA ASP A 100 8.77 14.95 -5.58
C ASP A 100 8.38 15.36 -7.01
N ALA A 101 8.90 14.66 -8.03
CA ALA A 101 8.58 14.89 -9.43
C ALA A 101 7.45 13.97 -9.95
N CYS A 102 6.86 13.15 -9.10
CA CYS A 102 5.65 12.40 -9.39
C CYS A 102 4.40 13.28 -9.16
N GLU A 103 3.29 12.96 -9.83
CA GLU A 103 2.00 13.63 -9.62
C GLU A 103 1.15 12.87 -8.60
N LEU A 104 1.19 11.52 -8.64
CA LEU A 104 0.39 10.65 -7.78
C LEU A 104 1.25 9.55 -7.15
N LEU A 105 1.13 9.37 -5.84
CA LEU A 105 1.76 8.28 -5.08
C LEU A 105 0.68 7.40 -4.45
N PHE A 106 0.70 6.11 -4.76
CA PHE A 106 -0.31 5.14 -4.34
C PHE A 106 0.26 4.20 -3.26
N PHE A 107 -0.41 4.18 -2.10
CA PHE A 107 -0.07 3.35 -0.94
C PHE A 107 -1.27 2.48 -0.56
N PRO A 108 -1.35 1.22 -1.03
CA PRO A 108 -2.34 0.29 -0.49
C PRO A 108 -1.97 -0.09 0.94
N ILE A 109 -2.93 -0.03 1.86
CA ILE A 109 -2.69 -0.24 3.29
C ILE A 109 -3.68 -1.26 3.82
N CYS A 110 -3.15 -2.28 4.49
CA CYS A 110 -3.95 -3.18 5.31
C CYS A 110 -3.72 -2.82 6.77
N HIS A 111 -4.76 -2.36 7.47
CA HIS A 111 -4.67 -2.04 8.90
C HIS A 111 -5.90 -2.58 9.63
N CYS A 112 -5.66 -3.36 10.70
CA CYS A 112 -6.72 -4.05 11.45
C CYS A 112 -7.60 -4.93 10.55
N LYS A 113 -6.97 -5.68 9.63
CA LYS A 113 -7.62 -6.56 8.63
C LYS A 113 -8.50 -5.83 7.62
N HIS A 114 -8.44 -4.50 7.57
CA HIS A 114 -9.16 -3.69 6.61
C HIS A 114 -8.21 -3.09 5.57
N TRP A 115 -8.58 -3.20 4.29
CA TRP A 115 -7.83 -2.63 3.18
C TRP A 115 -8.41 -1.28 2.77
N PHE A 116 -7.55 -0.29 2.63
CA PHE A 116 -7.86 0.97 1.99
C PHE A 116 -6.67 1.45 1.15
N LEU A 117 -6.92 2.37 0.24
CA LEU A 117 -5.88 2.97 -0.59
C LEU A 117 -5.69 4.43 -0.20
N PHE A 118 -4.48 4.75 0.26
CA PHE A 118 -4.03 6.11 0.50
C PHE A 118 -3.31 6.63 -0.74
N VAL A 119 -3.75 7.77 -1.27
CA VAL A 119 -3.13 8.42 -2.42
C VAL A 119 -2.67 9.81 -2.04
N VAL A 120 -1.42 10.12 -2.33
CA VAL A 120 -0.87 11.48 -2.22
C VAL A 120 -0.88 12.08 -3.61
N ASP A 121 -1.77 13.05 -3.81
CA ASP A 121 -1.89 13.82 -5.04
C ASP A 121 -1.12 15.12 -4.89
N LEU A 122 0.12 15.10 -5.38
CA LEU A 122 1.03 16.22 -5.34
C LEU A 122 0.61 17.32 -6.32
N GLN A 123 -0.07 16.95 -7.42
CA GLN A 123 -0.53 17.89 -8.43
C GLN A 123 -1.70 18.74 -7.93
N ASN A 124 -2.66 18.13 -7.24
CA ASN A 124 -3.88 18.79 -6.77
C ASN A 124 -3.86 19.15 -5.27
N CYS A 125 -2.72 18.93 -4.59
CA CYS A 125 -2.55 19.13 -3.15
C CYS A 125 -3.60 18.37 -2.33
N GLN A 126 -3.65 17.04 -2.48
CA GLN A 126 -4.64 16.22 -1.78
C GLN A 126 -4.05 14.97 -1.13
N PHE A 127 -4.58 14.66 0.05
CA PHE A 127 -4.47 13.35 0.67
C PHE A 127 -5.80 12.63 0.48
N VAL A 128 -5.83 11.65 -0.42
CA VAL A 128 -7.05 10.95 -0.80
C VAL A 128 -7.12 9.60 -0.09
N PHE A 129 -8.21 9.36 0.63
CA PHE A 129 -8.50 8.10 1.30
C PHE A 129 -9.61 7.39 0.56
N MET A 130 -9.25 6.36 -0.20
CA MET A 130 -10.19 5.49 -0.90
C MET A 130 -10.50 4.29 -0.01
N ASP A 131 -11.65 4.37 0.68
CA ASP A 131 -12.12 3.35 1.60
C ASP A 131 -13.57 2.95 1.26
N SER A 132 -13.77 1.68 0.93
CA SER A 132 -15.05 1.07 0.57
C SER A 132 -15.95 0.78 1.78
N LEU A 133 -15.39 0.71 2.99
CA LEU A 133 -16.11 0.36 4.22
C LEU A 133 -16.36 1.58 5.10
N PHE A 134 -15.30 2.28 5.50
CA PHE A 134 -15.38 3.34 6.48
C PHE A 134 -15.64 4.71 5.84
N LEU A 135 -16.54 5.47 6.45
CA LEU A 135 -16.81 6.85 6.10
C LEU A 135 -15.80 7.80 6.74
N LYS A 136 -15.64 8.99 6.15
CA LYS A 136 -14.79 10.09 6.67
C LYS A 136 -14.98 10.36 8.17
N LYS A 137 -16.22 10.26 8.66
CA LYS A 137 -16.58 10.55 10.07
C LYS A 137 -16.49 9.33 11.00
N SER A 138 -16.14 8.17 10.46
CA SER A 138 -15.97 6.98 11.30
C SER A 138 -14.77 7.17 12.22
N ARG A 139 -14.86 6.66 13.45
CA ARG A 139 -13.75 6.73 14.42
C ARG A 139 -12.45 6.14 13.87
N TYR A 140 -12.57 5.06 13.10
CA TYR A 140 -11.43 4.44 12.42
C TYR A 140 -10.73 5.43 11.47
N GLN A 141 -11.47 6.06 10.55
CA GLN A 141 -10.87 6.95 9.57
C GLN A 141 -10.32 8.24 10.17
N VAL A 142 -10.95 8.79 11.21
CA VAL A 142 -10.40 9.97 11.90
C VAL A 142 -9.01 9.66 12.45
N VAL A 143 -8.87 8.58 13.21
CA VAL A 143 -7.58 8.19 13.81
C VAL A 143 -6.54 7.81 12.74
N VAL A 144 -6.93 6.98 11.77
CA VAL A 144 -6.01 6.51 10.73
C VAL A 144 -5.52 7.67 9.86
N SER A 145 -6.40 8.59 9.47
CA SER A 145 -6.01 9.70 8.61
C SER A 145 -5.11 10.72 9.31
N GLU A 146 -5.39 11.04 10.59
CA GLU A 146 -4.53 11.91 11.39
C GLU A 146 -3.11 11.34 11.55
N MET A 147 -3.02 10.07 11.96
CA MET A 147 -1.73 9.38 12.14
C MET A 147 -0.97 9.25 10.83
N LEU A 148 -1.63 8.77 9.77
CA LEU A 148 -0.99 8.52 8.49
C LEU A 148 -0.47 9.80 7.85
N VAL A 149 -1.28 10.86 7.82
CA VAL A 149 -0.88 12.15 7.25
C VAL A 149 0.22 12.78 8.08
N GLY A 150 0.13 12.76 9.41
CA GLY A 150 1.16 13.29 10.29
C GLY A 150 2.52 12.61 10.07
N ASN A 151 2.52 11.27 10.08
CA ASN A 151 3.73 10.47 9.85
C ASN A 151 4.28 10.68 8.44
N PHE A 152 3.41 10.72 7.42
CA PHE A 152 3.83 10.94 6.03
C PHE A 152 4.53 12.30 5.87
N LYS A 153 3.94 13.38 6.40
CA LYS A 153 4.53 14.73 6.35
C LYS A 153 5.90 14.77 7.02
N HIS A 154 6.02 14.17 8.21
CA HIS A 154 7.29 14.09 8.93
C HIS A 154 8.34 13.30 8.14
N LEU A 155 7.99 12.11 7.66
CA LEU A 155 8.90 11.27 6.88
C LEU A 155 9.32 11.92 5.55
N TRP A 156 8.41 12.65 4.90
CA TRP A 156 8.73 13.41 3.69
C TRP A 156 9.82 14.45 3.95
N LYS A 157 9.66 15.24 5.03
CA LYS A 157 10.61 16.27 5.42
C LYS A 157 12.01 15.70 5.65
N GLU A 158 12.08 14.54 6.29
CA GLU A 158 13.36 13.88 6.64
C GLU A 158 14.02 13.15 5.47
N ILE A 159 13.25 12.69 4.48
CA ILE A 159 13.73 11.75 3.45
C ILE A 159 13.78 12.37 2.05
N VAL A 160 12.81 13.22 1.71
CA VAL A 160 12.55 13.67 0.35
C VAL A 160 12.97 15.13 0.18
N ASP A 161 12.31 16.03 0.90
CA ASP A 161 12.54 17.47 0.78
C ASP A 161 12.13 18.16 2.09
N SER A 162 13.11 18.81 2.75
CA SER A 162 12.90 19.49 4.03
C SER A 162 12.08 20.78 3.91
N GLU A 163 12.04 21.37 2.71
CA GLU A 163 11.41 22.66 2.43
C GLU A 163 10.00 22.50 1.86
N TYR A 164 9.61 21.29 1.42
CA TYR A 164 8.28 21.05 0.88
C TYR A 164 7.21 21.12 1.97
N SER A 165 6.26 22.06 1.81
CA SER A 165 5.12 22.20 2.72
C SER A 165 3.86 21.52 2.18
N PHE A 166 3.17 20.80 3.06
CA PHE A 166 1.86 20.20 2.83
C PHE A 166 0.72 21.01 3.46
N ASP A 167 0.91 22.29 3.76
CA ASP A 167 -0.11 23.11 4.45
C ASP A 167 -1.34 23.37 3.56
N ASN A 168 -1.12 23.47 2.26
CA ASN A 168 -2.19 23.62 1.27
C ASN A 168 -2.90 22.30 0.94
N PHE A 169 -2.47 21.17 1.52
CA PHE A 169 -3.07 19.88 1.23
C PHE A 169 -4.38 19.70 2.00
N ARG A 170 -5.40 19.24 1.29
CA ARG A 170 -6.68 18.84 1.89
C ARG A 170 -6.87 17.33 1.90
N ILE A 171 -7.56 16.84 2.93
CA ILE A 171 -7.96 15.43 2.98
C ILE A 171 -9.28 15.23 2.22
N VAL A 172 -9.29 14.31 1.27
CA VAL A 172 -10.42 14.00 0.39
C VAL A 172 -10.86 12.55 0.55
N TYR A 173 -12.17 12.34 0.60
CA TYR A 173 -12.81 11.02 0.61
C TYR A 173 -13.75 10.96 -0.59
N PRO A 174 -13.34 10.36 -1.72
CA PRO A 174 -14.15 10.29 -2.93
C PRO A 174 -15.38 9.39 -2.71
N ALA A 175 -16.38 9.55 -3.56
CA ALA A 175 -17.50 8.61 -3.61
C ALA A 175 -16.99 7.27 -4.14
N MET A 176 -17.03 6.23 -3.30
CA MET A 176 -16.58 4.89 -3.63
C MET A 176 -17.76 3.90 -3.58
N PRO A 177 -17.80 2.89 -4.47
CA PRO A 177 -18.67 1.74 -4.28
C PRO A 177 -18.44 1.12 -2.90
N ARG A 178 -19.55 0.86 -2.17
CA ARG A 178 -19.50 0.34 -0.81
C ARG A 178 -19.36 -1.18 -0.84
N GLN A 179 -18.49 -1.72 0.00
CA GLN A 179 -18.41 -3.17 0.19
C GLN A 179 -19.54 -3.63 1.12
N GLY A 180 -20.21 -4.72 0.75
CA GLY A 180 -21.23 -5.38 1.58
C GLY A 180 -20.66 -6.48 2.48
N ASN A 181 -19.38 -6.82 2.30
CA ASN A 181 -18.62 -7.79 3.06
C ASN A 181 -17.34 -7.12 3.60
N GLY A 182 -16.95 -7.46 4.82
CA GLY A 182 -15.76 -6.93 5.51
C GLY A 182 -14.82 -8.05 5.91
#